data_AF-A0A7R8WTH2-F1
#
_entry.id   AF-A0A7R8WTH2-F1
#
_cell.length_a   1.000
_cell.length_b   1.000
_cell.length_c   1.000
_cell.angle_alpha   90.00
_cell.angle_beta   90.00
_cell.angle_gamma   90.00
#
_symmetry.space_group_name_H-M   'P 1'
#
loop_
_entity.id
_entity.type
_entity.pdbx_description
1 polymer ?
#
loop_
_entity_poly.entity_id
_entity_poly.type
_entity_poly.pdbx_seq_one_letter_code
_entity_poly.pdbx_strand_id
1 'polypeptide(L)'
;MDYGYDAEYHTGDPRLDQEYQRQTYVYKLPEPVRDFIINFYRAYKENDQVALQELYEVGYPALTEDFFKTQPWPIDEDIEDLVDKDSTFLILYRELYFRHIYAR
;
A
#
# COMPACT_ATOMS: atom_id res chain seq x y z
N MET A 1 32.12 11.33 -35.39
CA MET A 1 31.60 12.31 -34.42
C MET A 1 30.13 11.97 -34.30
N ASP A 2 29.68 11.03 -33.47
CA ASP A 2 29.84 10.84 -32.02
C ASP A 2 29.42 12.04 -31.16
N TYR A 3 28.74 11.71 -30.04
CA TYR A 3 28.02 12.51 -29.03
C TYR A 3 26.58 12.92 -29.40
N GLY A 4 25.53 12.53 -28.67
CA GLY A 4 25.47 11.79 -27.42
C GLY A 4 24.01 11.57 -26.98
N TYR A 5 23.82 10.50 -26.21
CA TYR A 5 22.64 10.24 -25.38
C TYR A 5 22.29 11.47 -24.53
N ASP A 6 21.02 11.86 -24.46
CA ASP A 6 20.31 11.86 -23.17
C ASP A 6 18.79 11.89 -23.37
N ALA A 7 18.11 11.18 -22.49
CA ALA A 7 16.73 10.79 -22.61
C ALA A 7 15.90 11.63 -21.64
N GLU A 8 15.51 12.84 -22.04
CA GLU A 8 14.64 13.67 -21.21
C GLU A 8 13.18 13.52 -21.68
N TYR A 9 12.58 12.38 -21.30
CA TYR A 9 11.16 12.05 -21.46
C TYR A 9 10.27 12.81 -20.45
N HIS A 10 10.45 14.12 -20.31
CA HIS A 10 9.51 14.95 -19.55
C HIS A 10 8.72 15.82 -20.53
N THR A 11 7.57 15.30 -20.98
CA THR A 11 6.64 15.96 -21.91
C THR A 11 6.06 17.27 -21.34
N GLY A 12 6.34 17.60 -20.06
CA GLY A 12 5.78 18.77 -19.39
C GLY A 12 4.27 18.66 -19.16
N ASP A 13 3.71 17.46 -19.36
CA ASP A 13 2.28 17.20 -19.29
C ASP A 13 1.96 16.65 -17.88
N PRO A 14 1.35 17.45 -16.99
CA PRO A 14 1.18 17.10 -15.58
C PRO A 14 0.33 15.84 -15.38
N ARG A 15 -0.47 15.44 -16.39
CA ARG A 15 -1.27 14.22 -16.35
C ARG A 15 -0.41 12.97 -16.49
N LEU A 16 0.57 13.00 -17.38
CA LEU A 16 1.50 11.90 -17.59
C LEU A 16 2.45 11.77 -16.41
N ASP A 17 2.95 12.88 -15.85
CA ASP A 17 3.76 12.88 -14.63
C ASP A 17 2.99 12.30 -13.43
N GLN A 18 1.71 12.69 -13.26
CA GLN A 18 0.87 12.16 -12.20
C GLN A 18 0.60 10.65 -12.38
N GLU A 19 0.37 10.20 -13.61
CA GLU A 19 0.22 8.78 -13.93
C GLU A 19 1.53 8.01 -13.74
N TYR A 20 2.68 8.58 -14.11
CA TYR A 20 4.00 7.99 -13.89
C TYR A 20 4.36 7.89 -12.42
N GLN A 21 4.02 8.90 -11.62
CA GLN A 21 4.16 8.85 -10.16
C GLN A 21 3.24 7.77 -9.59
N ARG A 22 1.95 7.71 -10.00
CA ARG A 22 1.05 6.64 -9.54
C ARG A 22 1.58 5.25 -9.93
N GLN A 23 2.00 5.05 -11.18
CA GLN A 23 2.56 3.77 -11.65
C GLN A 23 3.87 3.41 -10.94
N THR A 24 4.73 4.39 -10.66
CA THR A 24 5.96 4.22 -9.85
C THR A 24 5.63 3.84 -8.40
N TYR A 25 4.57 4.38 -7.81
CA TYR A 25 4.13 4.06 -6.45
C TYR A 25 3.51 2.66 -6.37
N VAL A 26 2.67 2.28 -7.35
CA VAL A 26 2.08 0.94 -7.46
C VAL A 26 3.16 -0.15 -7.58
N TYR A 27 4.27 0.12 -8.28
CA TYR A 27 5.39 -0.83 -8.41
C TYR A 27 6.30 -0.92 -7.16
N LYS A 28 6.06 -0.10 -6.12
CA LYS A 28 6.92 0.00 -4.93
C LYS A 28 6.28 -0.54 -3.66
N LEU A 29 5.17 -1.28 -3.74
CA LEU A 29 4.65 -1.95 -2.54
C LEU A 29 5.69 -2.97 -2.05
N PRO A 30 6.28 -2.80 -0.85
CA PRO A 30 7.27 -3.74 -0.34
C PRO A 30 6.62 -5.12 -0.20
N GLU A 31 7.35 -6.19 -0.54
CA GLU A 31 6.84 -7.57 -0.37
C GLU A 31 6.31 -7.84 1.04
N PRO A 32 6.95 -7.40 2.14
CA PRO A 32 6.41 -7.61 3.48
C PRO A 32 5.03 -6.97 3.70
N VAL A 33 4.76 -5.84 3.05
CA VAL A 33 3.46 -5.15 3.12
C VAL A 33 2.42 -5.90 2.30
N ARG A 34 2.79 -6.40 1.12
CA ARG A 34 1.92 -7.25 0.31
C ARG A 34 1.50 -8.51 1.08
N ASP A 35 2.47 -9.21 1.67
CA ASP A 35 2.22 -10.41 2.47
C ASP A 35 1.32 -10.11 3.67
N PHE A 36 1.55 -8.97 4.34
CA PHE A 36 0.68 -8.53 5.42
C PHE A 36 -0.77 -8.36 4.97
N ILE A 37 -1.02 -7.64 3.87
CA ILE A 37 -2.38 -7.43 3.33
C ILE A 37 -3.05 -8.77 3.02
N ILE A 38 -2.32 -9.69 2.37
CA ILE A 38 -2.85 -11.02 2.00
C ILE A 38 -3.17 -11.83 3.25
N ASN A 39 -2.27 -11.87 4.24
CA ASN A 39 -2.50 -12.61 5.48
C ASN A 39 -3.62 -12.01 6.31
N PHE A 40 -3.73 -10.67 6.33
CA PHE A 40 -4.81 -9.97 7.01
C PHE A 40 -6.17 -10.26 6.34
N TYR A 41 -6.21 -10.27 5.01
CA TYR A 41 -7.39 -10.69 4.26
C TYR A 41 -7.78 -12.14 4.55
N ARG A 42 -6.81 -13.07 4.55
CA ARG A 42 -7.06 -14.48 4.90
C ARG A 42 -7.62 -14.62 6.31
N ALA A 43 -6.98 -14.01 7.31
CA ALA A 43 -7.46 -14.04 8.70
C ALA A 43 -8.88 -13.46 8.82
N TYR A 44 -9.20 -12.40 8.07
CA TYR A 44 -10.55 -11.85 7.98
C TYR A 44 -11.56 -12.85 7.41
N LYS A 45 -11.23 -13.53 6.31
CA LYS A 45 -12.10 -14.54 5.67
C LYS A 45 -12.28 -15.79 6.54
N GLU A 46 -11.24 -16.19 7.25
CA GLU A 46 -11.26 -17.34 8.16
C GLU A 46 -11.89 -17.00 9.53
N ASN A 47 -12.22 -15.72 9.76
CA ASN A 47 -12.74 -15.20 11.02
C ASN A 47 -11.77 -15.46 12.20
N ASP A 48 -10.47 -15.52 11.92
CA ASP A 48 -9.44 -15.74 12.93
C ASP A 48 -9.13 -14.42 13.66
N GLN A 49 -9.85 -14.21 14.76
CA GLN A 49 -9.70 -13.03 15.58
C GLN A 49 -8.32 -12.91 16.22
N VAL A 50 -7.66 -14.04 16.52
CA VAL A 50 -6.33 -14.05 17.15
C VAL A 50 -5.29 -13.56 16.15
N ALA A 51 -5.33 -14.10 14.93
CA ALA A 51 -4.43 -13.66 13.85
C ALA A 51 -4.68 -12.20 13.47
N LEU A 52 -5.94 -11.77 13.37
CA LEU A 52 -6.28 -10.36 13.11
C LEU A 52 -5.71 -9.43 14.18
N GLN A 53 -5.83 -9.83 15.45
CA GLN A 53 -5.30 -9.04 16.57
C GLN A 53 -3.77 -8.99 16.54
N GLU A 54 -3.08 -10.10 16.31
CA GLU A 54 -1.62 -10.13 16.21
C GLU A 54 -1.09 -9.29 15.03
N LEU A 55 -1.71 -9.44 13.85
CA LEU A 55 -1.38 -8.65 12.67
C LEU A 55 -1.62 -7.15 12.95
N TYR A 56 -2.69 -6.79 13.64
CA TYR A 56 -2.99 -5.41 13.97
C TYR A 56 -2.06 -4.81 15.03
N GLU A 57 -1.80 -5.51 16.13
CA GLU A 57 -1.04 -4.99 17.27
C GLU A 57 0.48 -5.08 17.09
N VAL A 58 0.95 -6.01 16.25
CA VAL A 58 2.39 -6.25 16.05
C VAL A 58 2.79 -5.98 14.61
N GLY A 59 2.12 -6.61 13.64
CA GLY A 59 2.49 -6.53 12.23
C GLY A 59 2.36 -5.13 11.64
N TYR A 60 1.21 -4.50 11.86
CA TYR A 60 0.90 -3.16 11.35
C TYR A 60 1.87 -2.07 11.86
N PRO A 61 2.11 -1.91 13.19
CA PRO A 61 3.07 -0.91 13.65
C PRO A 61 4.50 -1.22 13.18
N ALA A 62 4.92 -2.49 13.17
CA ALA A 62 6.25 -2.86 12.68
C ALA A 62 6.47 -2.45 11.22
N LEU A 63 5.52 -2.74 10.32
CA LEU A 63 5.60 -2.34 8.91
C LEU A 63 5.47 -0.84 8.73
N THR A 64 4.65 -0.17 9.55
CA THR A 64 4.53 1.29 9.53
C THR A 64 5.87 1.94 9.87
N GLU A 65 6.53 1.48 10.92
CA GLU A 65 7.84 1.98 11.32
C GLU A 65 8.94 1.62 10.32
N ASP A 66 8.88 0.45 9.66
CA ASP A 66 9.95 0.04 8.75
C ASP A 66 9.84 0.73 7.37
N PHE A 67 8.63 0.81 6.81
CA PHE A 67 8.41 1.26 5.42
C PHE A 67 7.66 2.59 5.27
N PHE A 68 6.84 2.99 6.25
CA PHE A 68 5.89 4.10 6.14
C PHE A 68 6.16 5.27 7.11
N LYS A 69 7.42 5.47 7.52
CA LYS A 69 7.85 6.63 8.34
C LYS A 69 7.69 7.98 7.63
N THR A 70 7.98 8.02 6.33
CA THR A 70 8.01 9.23 5.51
C THR A 70 6.97 9.21 4.39
N GLN A 71 6.27 8.10 4.22
CA GLN A 71 5.31 7.86 3.15
C GLN A 71 4.03 7.26 3.74
N PRO A 72 2.85 7.60 3.20
CA PRO A 72 1.59 7.00 3.65
C PRO A 72 1.49 5.53 3.24
N TRP A 73 0.69 4.77 3.97
CA TRP A 73 0.28 3.42 3.55
C TRP A 73 -0.40 3.45 2.16
N PRO A 74 -0.33 2.33 1.41
CA PRO A 74 -1.05 2.17 0.15
C PRO A 74 -2.54 2.44 0.33
N ILE A 75 -3.16 3.03 -0.69
CA ILE A 75 -4.59 3.25 -0.70
C ILE A 75 -5.33 1.97 -1.11
N ASP A 76 -6.63 1.94 -0.87
CA ASP A 76 -7.49 0.79 -1.19
C ASP A 76 -7.42 0.39 -2.67
N GLU A 77 -7.30 1.35 -3.60
CA GLU A 77 -7.14 1.09 -5.04
C GLU A 77 -5.88 0.28 -5.36
N ASP A 78 -4.80 0.43 -4.58
CA ASP A 78 -3.53 -0.27 -4.84
C ASP A 78 -3.56 -1.72 -4.32
N ILE A 79 -4.42 -2.02 -3.35
CA ILE A 79 -4.53 -3.33 -2.72
C ILE A 79 -5.77 -4.10 -3.16
N GLU A 80 -6.71 -3.47 -3.89
CA GLU A 80 -7.98 -4.10 -4.31
C GLU A 80 -7.76 -5.42 -5.04
N ASP A 81 -6.72 -5.48 -5.88
CA ASP A 81 -6.38 -6.65 -6.69
C ASP A 81 -5.84 -7.80 -5.83
N LEU A 82 -5.26 -7.49 -4.66
CA LEU A 82 -4.75 -8.48 -3.70
C LEU A 82 -5.86 -9.15 -2.87
N VAL A 83 -7.00 -8.50 -2.74
CA VAL A 83 -8.08 -8.87 -1.80
C VAL A 83 -9.40 -9.19 -2.51
N ASP A 84 -9.30 -9.60 -3.78
CA ASP A 84 -10.46 -9.97 -4.63
C ASP A 84 -11.50 -8.83 -4.75
N LYS A 85 -11.05 -7.57 -4.60
CA LYS A 85 -11.91 -6.38 -4.57
C LYS A 85 -13.02 -6.44 -3.52
N ASP A 86 -12.79 -7.16 -2.43
CA ASP A 86 -13.73 -7.30 -1.32
C ASP A 86 -13.95 -5.94 -0.64
N SER A 87 -15.05 -5.28 -1.01
CA SER A 87 -15.36 -3.92 -0.56
C SER A 87 -15.54 -3.85 0.97
N THR A 88 -15.98 -4.94 1.61
CA THR A 88 -16.16 -4.97 3.07
C THR A 88 -14.82 -4.96 3.77
N PHE A 89 -13.88 -5.76 3.28
CA PHE A 89 -12.51 -5.75 3.77
C PHE A 89 -11.82 -4.41 3.52
N LEU A 90 -12.01 -3.80 2.34
CA LEU A 90 -11.41 -2.49 2.02
C LEU A 90 -11.92 -1.38 2.96
N ILE A 91 -13.20 -1.43 3.35
CA ILE A 91 -13.74 -0.52 4.37
C ILE A 91 -13.05 -0.76 5.72
N LEU A 92 -12.90 -2.03 6.13
CA LEU A 92 -12.22 -2.39 7.38
C LEU A 92 -10.75 -1.95 7.37
N TYR A 93 -10.04 -2.12 6.26
CA TYR A 93 -8.68 -1.64 6.05
C TYR A 93 -8.57 -0.12 6.21
N ARG A 94 -9.51 0.64 5.62
CA ARG A 94 -9.56 2.11 5.77
C ARG A 94 -9.77 2.52 7.23
N GLU A 95 -10.70 1.89 7.94
CA GLU A 95 -10.94 2.20 9.37
C GLU A 95 -9.68 1.96 10.22
N LEU A 96 -8.93 0.92 9.90
CA LEU A 96 -7.68 0.54 10.56
C LEU A 96 -6.60 1.61 10.35
N TYR A 97 -6.44 2.07 9.11
CA TYR A 97 -5.57 3.18 8.74
C TYR A 97 -5.94 4.48 9.46
N PHE A 98 -7.23 4.85 9.47
CA PHE A 98 -7.73 6.04 10.16
C PHE A 98 -7.47 5.97 11.67
N ARG A 99 -7.71 4.83 12.31
CA ARG A 99 -7.48 4.68 13.76
C ARG A 99 -6.03 4.92 14.14
N HIS A 100 -5.07 4.47 13.33
CA HIS A 100 -3.65 4.69 13.61
C HIS A 100 -3.22 6.15 13.45
N ILE A 101 -3.74 6.85 12.43
CA ILE A 101 -3.39 8.25 12.17
C ILE A 101 -4.07 9.19 13.18
N TYR A 102 -5.26 8.86 13.65
CA TYR A 102 -6.04 9.69 14.59
C TYR A 102 -5.90 9.29 16.07
N ALA A 103 -5.32 8.15 16.41
CA ALA A 103 -5.05 7.78 17.82
C ALA A 103 -3.85 8.53 18.44
N ARG A 104 -3.60 9.78 18.03
CA ARG A 104 -2.52 10.62 18.53
C ARG A 104 -3.01 11.63 19.57
#